data_AF-A0A1T2KTQ2-F1
#
_entry.id   AF-A0A1T2KTQ2-F1
#
_cell.length_a   1.000
_cell.length_b   1.000
_cell.length_c   1.000
_cell.angle_alpha   90.00
_cell.angle_beta   90.00
_cell.angle_gamma   90.00
#
_symmetry.space_group_name_H-M   'P 1'
#
loop_
_entity.id
_entity.type
_entity.pdbx_description
1 polymer ?
#
loop_
_entity_poly.entity_id
_entity_poly.type
_entity_poly.pdbx_seq_one_letter_code
_entity_poly.pdbx_strand_id
1 'polypeptide(L)'
;MMKKAIIAAAVAALIAASAANAGVTVYGKVHVAIDYFDDDSSGWDDSQWQVKSRASRIGFKGTEDLGNGMSLIWKAESGYDFADGGAWNAARNAYIGLTGDWGTFLYGRHDTPYTMAYYSTGIDAMGDTAMDMNGLGAFHEVRASNAIAYVSPNFNGLTFAGAIVPGEGGPQGDGLADMWSVSAMYSNNGLKLAAAYEDLECEADTASDAHSCDGN
;
A
#
# COMPACT_ATOMS: atom_id res chain seq x y z
N MET A 1 4.03 -25.09 -27.04
CA MET A 1 5.08 -25.16 -26.00
C MET A 1 6.27 -24.23 -26.27
N MET A 2 6.80 -24.14 -27.50
CA MET A 2 7.93 -23.25 -27.84
C MET A 2 7.71 -21.76 -27.51
N LYS A 3 6.49 -21.22 -27.70
CA LYS A 3 6.19 -19.80 -27.38
C LYS A 3 6.34 -19.47 -25.88
N LYS A 4 6.01 -20.41 -24.99
CA LYS A 4 6.13 -20.22 -23.53
C LYS A 4 7.61 -20.24 -23.09
N ALA A 5 8.41 -21.11 -23.70
CA ALA A 5 9.85 -21.19 -23.46
C ALA A 5 10.59 -19.93 -23.96
N ILE A 6 10.16 -19.35 -25.08
CA ILE A 6 10.75 -18.10 -25.61
C ILE A 6 10.45 -16.91 -24.69
N ILE A 7 9.22 -16.80 -24.16
CA ILE A 7 8.86 -15.74 -23.21
C ILE A 7 9.65 -15.91 -21.90
N ALA A 8 9.71 -17.12 -21.35
CA ALA A 8 10.47 -17.40 -20.13
C ALA A 8 11.98 -17.12 -20.30
N ALA A 9 12.56 -17.49 -21.44
CA ALA A 9 13.95 -17.21 -21.75
C ALA A 9 14.22 -15.71 -21.96
N ALA A 10 13.29 -14.97 -22.57
CA ALA A 10 13.39 -13.52 -22.71
C ALA A 10 13.33 -12.82 -21.34
N VAL A 11 12.41 -13.24 -20.46
CA VAL A 11 12.33 -12.74 -19.08
C VAL A 11 13.63 -13.06 -18.31
N ALA A 12 14.15 -14.29 -18.41
CA ALA A 12 15.40 -14.68 -17.76
C ALA A 12 16.62 -13.90 -18.27
N ALA A 13 16.68 -13.60 -19.56
CA ALA A 13 17.77 -12.82 -20.16
C ALA A 13 17.73 -11.34 -19.74
N LEU A 14 16.54 -10.75 -19.59
CA LEU A 14 16.39 -9.40 -19.04
C LEU A 14 16.87 -9.31 -17.58
N ILE A 15 16.66 -10.36 -16.78
CA ILE A 15 17.08 -10.42 -15.38
C ILE A 15 18.62 -10.58 -15.26
N ALA A 16 19.27 -11.22 -16.22
CA ALA A 16 20.72 -11.45 -16.18
C ALA A 16 21.56 -10.21 -16.57
N ALA A 17 21.00 -9.28 -17.36
CA ALA A 17 21.70 -8.09 -17.85
C ALA A 17 21.74 -6.93 -16.83
N SER A 18 20.91 -6.99 -15.79
CA SER A 18 20.66 -5.93 -14.80
C SER A 18 21.48 -6.02 -13.51
N ALA A 19 22.39 -7.01 -13.40
CA ALA A 19 23.14 -7.25 -12.17
C ALA A 19 24.28 -6.22 -11.90
N ALA A 20 24.27 -5.05 -12.54
CA ALA A 20 25.32 -4.05 -12.46
C ALA A 20 24.80 -2.72 -11.86
N ASN A 21 24.58 -2.71 -10.54
CA ASN A 21 24.20 -1.57 -9.70
C ASN A 21 22.70 -1.19 -9.62
N ALA A 22 21.82 -2.15 -9.32
CA ALA A 22 20.51 -1.83 -8.78
C ALA A 22 20.68 -1.14 -7.40
N GLY A 23 20.67 0.20 -7.37
CA GLY A 23 20.86 0.98 -6.14
C GLY A 23 19.70 0.74 -5.16
N VAL A 24 19.93 -0.09 -4.13
CA VAL A 24 18.97 -0.26 -3.05
C VAL A 24 18.88 1.04 -2.25
N THR A 25 17.69 1.62 -2.21
CA THR A 25 17.40 2.77 -1.35
C THR A 25 16.80 2.28 -0.04
N VAL A 26 17.52 2.53 1.07
CA VAL A 26 16.96 2.40 2.41
C VAL A 26 16.26 3.71 2.76
N TYR A 27 15.02 3.62 3.26
CA TYR A 27 14.24 4.77 3.67
C TYR A 27 13.40 4.43 4.90
N GLY A 28 12.78 5.44 5.51
CA GLY A 28 11.90 5.23 6.63
C GLY A 28 11.30 6.52 7.14
N LYS A 29 10.45 6.40 8.16
CA LYS A 29 9.86 7.49 8.93
C LYS A 29 9.97 7.12 10.40
N VAL A 30 10.53 8.02 11.20
CA VAL A 30 10.46 7.96 12.67
C VAL A 30 9.52 9.08 13.09
N HIS A 31 8.38 8.70 13.64
CA HIS A 31 7.36 9.62 14.12
C HIS A 31 6.94 9.18 15.52
N VAL A 32 7.36 9.95 16.51
CA VAL A 32 7.06 9.71 17.92
C VAL A 32 6.31 10.93 18.43
N ALA A 33 5.17 10.69 19.09
CA ALA A 33 4.31 11.72 19.64
C ALA A 33 4.15 11.52 21.15
N ILE A 34 3.90 12.63 21.85
CA ILE A 34 3.39 12.63 23.22
C ILE A 34 1.93 13.10 23.10
N ASP A 35 1.01 12.19 23.36
CA ASP A 35 -0.42 12.45 23.25
C ASP A 35 -1.02 12.58 24.66
N TYR A 36 -1.98 13.50 24.79
CA TYR A 36 -2.84 13.62 25.96
C TYR A 36 -4.26 13.33 25.52
N PHE A 37 -4.89 12.36 26.17
CA PHE A 37 -6.30 12.05 26.00
C PHE A 37 -7.03 12.42 27.27
N ASP A 38 -8.21 13.01 27.09
CA ASP A 38 -9.12 13.39 28.16
C ASP A 38 -10.49 12.84 27.78
N ASP A 39 -10.93 11.81 28.50
CA ASP A 39 -12.20 11.13 28.26
C ASP A 39 -13.04 11.11 29.54
N ASP A 40 -14.11 11.91 29.53
CA ASP A 40 -15.08 12.01 30.63
C ASP A 40 -16.30 11.08 30.45
N SER A 41 -16.30 10.20 29.44
CA SER A 41 -17.48 9.40 29.05
C SER A 41 -17.94 8.40 30.12
N SER A 42 -17.07 8.04 31.07
CA SER A 42 -17.36 7.06 32.14
C SER A 42 -17.84 7.67 33.47
N GLY A 43 -17.89 9.01 33.59
CA GLY A 43 -18.19 9.71 34.85
C GLY A 43 -17.03 9.75 35.85
N TRP A 44 -15.85 9.29 35.43
CA TRP A 44 -14.55 9.45 36.10
C TRP A 44 -13.59 10.17 35.14
N ASP A 45 -12.70 10.99 35.68
CA ASP A 45 -11.58 11.60 34.93
C ASP A 45 -10.61 10.47 34.53
N ASP A 46 -10.66 10.06 33.26
CA ASP A 46 -9.75 9.07 32.66
C ASP A 46 -8.75 9.76 31.72
N SER A 47 -8.18 10.89 32.18
CA SER A 47 -7.15 11.56 31.42
C SER A 47 -5.80 10.86 31.52
N GLN A 48 -5.12 10.72 30.37
CA GLN A 48 -3.87 9.97 30.27
C GLN A 48 -2.89 10.60 29.29
N TRP A 49 -1.60 10.56 29.67
CA TRP A 49 -0.49 10.87 28.78
C TRP A 49 0.11 9.58 28.24
N GLN A 50 0.38 9.55 26.94
CA GLN A 50 1.05 8.42 26.29
C GLN A 50 2.17 8.90 25.37
N VAL A 51 3.25 8.14 25.31
CA VAL A 51 4.27 8.27 24.27
C VAL A 51 3.97 7.20 23.22
N LYS A 52 3.79 7.58 21.96
CA LYS A 52 3.43 6.65 20.89
C LYS A 52 4.28 6.79 19.66
N SER A 53 4.63 5.64 19.07
CA SER A 53 5.16 5.55 17.72
C SER A 53 3.99 5.58 16.74
N ARG A 54 4.01 6.53 15.81
CA ARG A 54 2.89 6.88 14.94
C ARG A 54 3.18 6.56 13.48
N ALA A 55 2.82 5.34 13.07
CA ALA A 55 3.11 4.79 11.74
C ALA A 55 4.59 4.92 11.33
N SER A 56 5.50 4.83 12.31
CA SER A 56 6.93 4.73 12.07
C SER A 56 7.25 3.43 11.33
N ARG A 57 8.23 3.49 10.43
CA ARG A 57 8.51 2.40 9.49
C ARG A 57 9.89 2.49 8.90
N ILE A 58 10.40 1.33 8.52
CA ILE A 58 11.66 1.16 7.78
C ILE A 58 11.32 0.41 6.50
N GLY A 59 11.92 0.84 5.39
CA GLY A 59 11.67 0.26 4.09
C GLY A 59 12.90 0.25 3.20
N PHE A 60 12.84 -0.66 2.24
CA PHE A 60 13.82 -0.84 1.18
C PHE A 60 13.07 -0.76 -0.14
N LYS A 61 13.66 -0.09 -1.12
CA LYS A 61 13.11 -0.05 -2.47
C LYS A 61 14.23 -0.03 -3.50
N GLY A 62 13.92 -0.48 -4.70
CA GLY A 62 14.83 -0.43 -5.82
C GLY A 62 14.11 -0.22 -7.13
N THR A 63 14.89 0.20 -8.12
CA THR A 63 14.46 0.34 -9.51
C THR A 63 15.59 -0.16 -10.38
N GLU A 64 15.25 -0.98 -11.36
CA GLU A 64 16.17 -1.54 -12.32
C GLU A 64 15.69 -1.20 -13.72
N ASP A 65 16.55 -0.56 -14.51
CA ASP A 65 16.25 -0.24 -15.90
C ASP A 65 16.33 -1.52 -16.75
N LEU A 66 15.21 -1.87 -17.37
CA LEU A 66 15.10 -3.03 -18.26
C LEU A 66 15.33 -2.65 -19.73
N GLY A 67 15.59 -1.38 -20.01
CA GLY A 67 15.70 -0.80 -21.34
C GLY A 67 14.36 -0.47 -21.97
N ASN A 68 14.40 0.25 -23.10
CA ASN A 68 13.22 0.65 -23.89
C ASN A 68 12.12 1.39 -23.10
N GLY A 69 12.51 2.18 -22.08
CA GLY A 69 11.56 2.94 -21.26
C GLY A 69 10.76 2.09 -20.26
N MET A 70 11.19 0.86 -19.99
CA MET A 70 10.60 -0.02 -18.99
C MET A 70 11.57 -0.22 -17.82
N SER A 71 11.03 -0.23 -16.60
CA SER A 71 11.82 -0.53 -15.40
C SER A 71 11.10 -1.53 -14.51
N LEU A 72 11.87 -2.40 -13.86
CA LEU A 72 11.41 -3.20 -12.73
C LEU A 72 11.48 -2.33 -11.47
N ILE A 73 10.44 -2.36 -10.66
CA ILE A 73 10.41 -1.70 -9.35
C ILE A 73 10.07 -2.71 -8.26
N TRP A 74 10.58 -2.49 -7.07
CA TRP A 74 10.21 -3.28 -5.91
C TRP A 74 10.29 -2.46 -4.62
N LYS A 75 9.54 -2.89 -3.61
CA LYS A 75 9.52 -2.31 -2.28
C LYS A 75 9.31 -3.40 -1.24
N ALA A 76 9.94 -3.27 -0.09
CA ALA A 76 9.63 -4.01 1.12
C ALA A 76 9.65 -3.05 2.31
N GLU A 77 8.52 -2.89 3.00
CA GLU A 77 8.35 -1.96 4.11
C GLU A 77 7.67 -2.65 5.30
N SER A 78 8.17 -2.39 6.51
CA SER A 78 7.58 -2.86 7.76
C SER A 78 7.56 -1.73 8.77
N GLY A 79 6.52 -1.69 9.59
CA GLY A 79 6.45 -0.75 10.69
C GLY A 79 7.41 -1.14 11.83
N TYR A 80 7.84 -0.14 12.58
CA TYR A 80 8.74 -0.32 13.71
C TYR A 80 8.34 0.62 14.84
N ASP A 81 8.14 0.07 16.05
CA ASP A 81 7.76 0.86 17.21
C ASP A 81 8.99 1.43 17.92
N PHE A 82 9.16 2.75 17.85
CA PHE A 82 10.26 3.45 18.52
C PHE A 82 9.92 3.92 19.95
N ALA A 83 8.65 3.87 20.36
CA ALA A 83 8.20 4.34 21.67
C ALA A 83 8.07 3.17 22.66
N ASP A 84 7.51 2.06 22.22
CA ASP A 84 7.17 0.91 23.06
C ASP A 84 8.05 -0.30 22.70
N GLY A 85 9.30 -0.31 23.19
CA GLY A 85 10.15 -1.51 23.23
C GLY A 85 10.90 -1.91 21.95
N GLY A 86 10.83 -1.14 20.85
CA GLY A 86 11.71 -1.36 19.69
C GLY A 86 11.33 -2.59 18.84
N ALA A 87 10.05 -2.88 18.67
CA ALA A 87 9.59 -4.08 17.96
C ALA A 87 9.22 -3.79 16.50
N TRP A 88 9.59 -4.71 15.61
CA TRP A 88 8.99 -4.79 14.27
C TRP A 88 7.51 -5.13 14.41
N ASN A 89 6.66 -4.46 13.64
CA ASN A 89 5.21 -4.66 13.66
C ASN A 89 4.66 -4.81 12.23
N ALA A 90 3.39 -4.44 12.03
CA ALA A 90 2.60 -4.71 10.83
C ALA A 90 3.37 -4.60 9.50
N ALA A 91 3.18 -5.60 8.64
CA ALA A 91 3.69 -5.59 7.28
C ALA A 91 2.98 -4.50 6.47
N ARG A 92 3.78 -3.63 5.82
CA ARG A 92 3.28 -2.51 5.02
C ARG A 92 3.38 -2.83 3.52
N ASN A 93 3.63 -1.83 2.69
CA ASN A 93 3.76 -2.00 1.24
C ASN A 93 4.97 -2.89 0.91
N ALA A 94 4.71 -4.05 0.31
CA ALA A 94 5.72 -5.02 -0.08
C ALA A 94 5.34 -5.64 -1.44
N TYR A 95 5.99 -5.21 -2.52
CA TYR A 95 5.57 -5.54 -3.88
C TYR A 95 6.74 -5.57 -4.86
N ILE A 96 6.49 -6.21 -6.01
CA ILE A 96 7.29 -6.10 -7.23
C ILE A 96 6.39 -5.57 -8.36
N GLY A 97 6.97 -4.90 -9.34
CA GLY A 97 6.20 -4.33 -10.44
C GLY A 97 7.01 -3.94 -11.65
N LEU A 98 6.31 -3.64 -12.72
CA LEU A 98 6.87 -3.07 -13.95
C LEU A 98 6.27 -1.70 -14.17
N THR A 99 7.09 -0.76 -14.62
CA THR A 99 6.65 0.61 -14.91
C THR A 99 7.22 1.09 -16.24
N GLY A 100 6.49 1.98 -16.92
CA GLY A 100 6.92 2.67 -18.13
C GLY A 100 5.92 3.75 -18.54
N ASP A 101 6.02 4.25 -19.78
CA ASP A 101 5.11 5.29 -20.30
C ASP A 101 3.62 4.86 -20.32
N TRP A 102 3.37 3.55 -20.24
CA TRP A 102 2.04 2.95 -20.18
C TRP A 102 1.47 2.85 -18.77
N GLY A 103 2.22 3.24 -17.73
CA GLY A 103 1.80 3.19 -16.32
C GLY A 103 2.60 2.16 -15.53
N THR A 104 1.99 1.63 -14.48
CA THR A 104 2.65 0.73 -13.52
C THR A 104 1.76 -0.46 -13.19
N PHE A 105 2.28 -1.67 -13.37
CA PHE A 105 1.69 -2.90 -12.84
C PHE A 105 2.42 -3.30 -11.56
N LEU A 106 1.69 -3.66 -10.52
CA LEU A 106 2.20 -4.11 -9.23
C LEU A 106 1.61 -5.47 -8.88
N TYR A 107 2.42 -6.30 -8.23
CA TYR A 107 1.99 -7.54 -7.59
C TYR A 107 2.57 -7.63 -6.18
N GLY A 108 1.74 -7.99 -5.21
CA GLY A 108 2.13 -8.22 -3.82
C GLY A 108 1.18 -7.54 -2.85
N ARG A 109 1.73 -6.85 -1.85
CA ARG A 109 0.99 -6.10 -0.84
C ARG A 109 1.06 -4.60 -1.11
N HIS A 110 -0.07 -3.98 -1.42
CA HIS A 110 -0.15 -2.55 -1.72
C HIS A 110 -1.48 -1.93 -1.27
N ASP A 111 -1.46 -0.61 -1.00
CA ASP A 111 -2.67 0.19 -0.77
C ASP A 111 -3.69 -0.02 -1.89
N THR A 112 -4.97 -0.19 -1.51
CA THR A 112 -6.06 -0.30 -2.48
C THR A 112 -6.23 1.01 -3.25
N PRO A 113 -6.69 0.97 -4.51
CA PRO A 113 -7.11 2.16 -5.25
C PRO A 113 -8.02 3.12 -4.49
N TYR A 114 -8.93 2.63 -3.65
CA TYR A 114 -9.74 3.45 -2.74
C TYR A 114 -8.89 4.22 -1.74
N THR A 115 -7.99 3.52 -1.05
CA THR A 115 -7.04 4.13 -0.11
C THR A 115 -6.15 5.18 -0.80
N MET A 116 -5.64 4.88 -2.00
CA MET A 116 -4.89 5.83 -2.81
C MET A 116 -5.72 7.08 -3.13
N ALA A 117 -6.99 6.90 -3.51
CA ALA A 117 -7.90 8.01 -3.82
C ALA A 117 -8.12 8.92 -2.61
N TYR A 118 -8.40 8.35 -1.43
CA TYR A 118 -8.58 9.12 -0.19
C TYR A 118 -7.38 10.04 0.07
N TYR A 119 -6.17 9.48 0.13
CA TYR A 119 -4.96 10.28 0.40
C TYR A 119 -4.59 11.24 -0.74
N SER A 120 -4.98 10.95 -1.99
CA SER A 120 -4.68 11.82 -3.13
C SER A 120 -5.33 13.21 -3.00
N THR A 121 -6.47 13.29 -2.31
CA THR A 121 -7.18 14.55 -2.10
C THR A 121 -6.48 15.47 -1.09
N GLY A 122 -5.72 14.89 -0.15
CA GLY A 122 -5.12 15.61 0.96
C GLY A 122 -6.13 16.15 1.98
N ILE A 123 -7.33 15.57 2.06
CA ILE A 123 -8.34 15.96 3.06
C ILE A 123 -7.92 15.58 4.48
N ASP A 124 -7.05 14.58 4.64
CA ASP A 124 -6.47 14.23 5.93
C ASP A 124 -5.34 15.20 6.29
N ALA A 125 -5.70 16.27 7.02
CA ALA A 125 -4.73 17.23 7.54
C ALA A 125 -4.02 16.73 8.81
N MET A 126 -4.55 15.68 9.45
CA MET A 126 -4.08 15.16 10.74
C MET A 126 -2.97 14.11 10.57
N GLY A 127 -2.76 13.60 9.36
CA GLY A 127 -1.59 12.78 9.03
C GLY A 127 -1.62 11.45 9.78
N ASP A 128 -0.55 11.08 10.49
CA ASP A 128 -0.54 9.88 11.34
C ASP A 128 -0.65 10.23 12.84
N THR A 129 -1.37 11.31 13.21
CA THR A 129 -1.52 11.71 14.62
C THR A 129 -2.61 10.90 15.34
N ALA A 130 -2.85 11.20 16.63
CA ALA A 130 -3.99 10.71 17.40
C ALA A 130 -5.35 10.93 16.76
N MET A 131 -5.45 11.90 15.87
CA MET A 131 -6.71 12.35 15.29
C MET A 131 -6.78 12.08 13.78
N ASP A 132 -5.94 11.18 13.27
CA ASP A 132 -6.06 10.75 11.88
C ASP A 132 -7.42 10.07 11.64
N MET A 133 -7.96 10.24 10.43
CA MET A 133 -9.33 9.75 10.18
C MET A 133 -9.42 8.23 10.24
N ASN A 134 -8.30 7.55 9.99
CA ASN A 134 -8.17 6.11 10.12
C ASN A 134 -8.30 5.65 11.58
N GLY A 135 -7.51 6.21 12.49
CA GLY A 135 -7.55 5.88 13.92
C GLY A 135 -8.84 6.33 14.61
N LEU A 136 -9.53 7.34 14.07
CA LEU A 136 -10.87 7.74 14.51
C LEU A 136 -12.01 6.88 13.92
N GLY A 137 -11.72 5.96 13.00
CA GLY A 137 -12.71 5.10 12.33
C GLY A 137 -13.63 5.84 11.35
N ALA A 138 -13.29 7.07 10.96
CA ALA A 138 -14.02 7.84 9.96
C ALA A 138 -13.64 7.43 8.51
N PHE A 139 -12.51 6.73 8.38
CA PHE A 139 -11.99 6.13 7.18
C PHE A 139 -11.25 4.85 7.58
N HIS A 140 -11.05 3.92 6.65
CA HIS A 140 -10.22 2.73 6.89
C HIS A 140 -9.19 2.61 5.77
N GLU A 141 -7.91 2.75 6.12
CA GLU A 141 -6.81 2.43 5.21
C GLU A 141 -6.79 0.93 4.98
N VAL A 142 -6.87 0.51 3.72
CA VAL A 142 -6.79 -0.90 3.36
C VAL A 142 -5.58 -1.14 2.48
N ARG A 143 -4.80 -2.15 2.87
CA ARG A 143 -3.67 -2.66 2.12
C ARG A 143 -3.86 -4.15 1.89
N ALA A 144 -4.11 -4.53 0.65
CA ALA A 144 -4.41 -5.90 0.30
C ALA A 144 -3.13 -6.67 -0.02
N SER A 145 -2.98 -7.86 0.55
CA SER A 145 -2.02 -8.87 0.10
C SER A 145 -2.47 -9.52 -1.22
N ASN A 146 -1.53 -10.12 -1.96
CA ASN A 146 -1.80 -10.81 -3.23
C ASN A 146 -2.53 -9.94 -4.28
N ALA A 147 -2.44 -8.62 -4.16
CA ALA A 147 -3.07 -7.69 -5.06
C ALA A 147 -2.32 -7.62 -6.38
N ILE A 148 -3.07 -7.72 -7.48
CA ILE A 148 -2.61 -7.35 -8.82
C ILE A 148 -3.21 -5.98 -9.11
N ALA A 149 -2.36 -4.95 -9.17
CA ALA A 149 -2.78 -3.57 -9.35
C ALA A 149 -2.20 -2.94 -10.61
N TYR A 150 -2.94 -2.01 -11.19
CA TYR A 150 -2.51 -1.14 -12.27
C TYR A 150 -2.74 0.32 -11.88
N VAL A 151 -1.76 1.17 -12.13
CA VAL A 151 -1.85 2.63 -12.00
C VAL A 151 -1.51 3.25 -13.34
N SER A 152 -2.40 4.10 -13.86
CA SER A 152 -2.20 4.72 -15.16
C SER A 152 -1.11 5.80 -15.13
N PRO A 153 -0.57 6.20 -16.29
CA PRO A 153 0.14 7.47 -16.42
C PRO A 153 -0.74 8.64 -15.96
N ASN A 154 -0.10 9.78 -15.71
CA ASN A 154 -0.82 11.01 -15.46
C ASN A 154 -1.26 11.66 -16.78
N PHE A 155 -2.57 11.76 -16.99
CA PHE A 155 -3.19 12.40 -18.15
C PHE A 155 -3.66 13.81 -17.79
N ASN A 156 -2.75 14.78 -17.82
CA ASN A 156 -3.04 16.20 -17.53
C ASN A 156 -3.72 16.39 -16.15
N GLY A 157 -3.17 15.72 -15.14
CA GLY A 157 -3.68 15.73 -13.77
C GLY A 157 -4.56 14.53 -13.41
N LEU A 158 -5.09 13.79 -14.38
CA LEU A 158 -5.94 12.63 -14.13
C LEU A 158 -5.14 11.32 -14.09
N THR A 159 -5.32 10.53 -13.05
CA THR A 159 -4.75 9.20 -12.88
C THR A 159 -5.85 8.21 -12.49
N PHE A 160 -5.85 7.03 -13.10
CA PHE A 160 -6.75 5.93 -12.76
C PHE A 160 -5.96 4.81 -12.10
N ALA A 161 -6.57 4.12 -11.16
CA ALA A 161 -6.02 2.89 -10.63
C ALA A 161 -7.09 1.81 -10.50
N GLY A 162 -6.67 0.56 -10.64
CA GLY A 162 -7.51 -0.61 -10.44
C GLY A 162 -6.71 -1.74 -9.83
N ALA A 163 -7.33 -2.52 -8.96
CA ALA A 163 -6.72 -3.68 -8.35
C ALA A 163 -7.74 -4.81 -8.21
N ILE A 164 -7.25 -6.03 -8.32
CA ILE A 164 -7.98 -7.26 -8.00
C ILE A 164 -7.14 -8.11 -7.05
N VAL A 165 -7.82 -8.87 -6.20
CA VAL A 165 -7.23 -9.85 -5.29
C VAL A 165 -7.92 -11.19 -5.53
N PRO A 166 -7.18 -12.23 -5.93
CA PRO A 166 -7.73 -13.58 -6.04
C PRO A 166 -8.12 -14.17 -4.67
N GLY A 167 -9.13 -15.05 -4.66
CA GLY A 167 -9.64 -15.71 -3.46
C GLY A 167 -8.79 -16.84 -2.88
N GLU A 168 -7.63 -17.18 -3.46
CA GLU A 168 -6.61 -18.15 -2.98
C GLU A 168 -7.12 -19.51 -2.39
N GLY A 169 -8.40 -19.87 -2.56
CA GLY A 169 -8.96 -21.19 -2.27
C GLY A 169 -9.58 -21.38 -0.87
N GLY A 170 -10.12 -20.34 -0.24
CA GLY A 170 -10.86 -20.42 1.03
C GLY A 170 -12.33 -20.84 0.87
N PRO A 171 -13.07 -21.13 1.97
CA PRO A 171 -14.48 -21.51 1.93
C PRO A 171 -15.42 -20.44 1.35
N GLN A 172 -14.97 -19.19 1.20
CA GLN A 172 -15.72 -18.08 0.60
C GLN A 172 -15.11 -17.48 -0.68
N GLY A 173 -13.97 -17.96 -1.20
CA GLY A 173 -13.34 -17.33 -2.37
C GLY A 173 -12.51 -18.27 -3.24
N ASP A 174 -12.90 -18.42 -4.51
CA ASP A 174 -12.17 -19.16 -5.54
C ASP A 174 -12.01 -18.38 -6.86
N GLY A 175 -12.46 -17.12 -6.90
CA GLY A 175 -12.47 -16.30 -8.08
C GLY A 175 -11.19 -15.49 -8.26
N LEU A 176 -11.03 -14.96 -9.48
CA LEU A 176 -9.85 -14.18 -9.87
C LEU A 176 -9.83 -12.78 -9.24
N ALA A 177 -10.99 -12.28 -8.80
CA ALA A 177 -11.19 -10.90 -8.36
C ALA A 177 -12.24 -10.84 -7.24
N ASP A 178 -12.07 -11.69 -6.23
CA ASP A 178 -12.98 -11.78 -5.08
C ASP A 178 -12.92 -10.52 -4.22
N MET A 179 -11.79 -9.81 -4.26
CA MET A 179 -11.76 -8.39 -3.92
C MET A 179 -11.34 -7.57 -5.13
N TRP A 180 -11.90 -6.37 -5.23
CA TRP A 180 -11.51 -5.42 -6.26
C TRP A 180 -11.71 -3.99 -5.79
N SER A 181 -10.90 -3.09 -6.33
CA SER A 181 -10.91 -1.68 -5.96
C SER A 181 -10.52 -0.86 -7.18
N VAL A 182 -11.20 0.26 -7.39
CA VAL A 182 -10.98 1.17 -8.52
C VAL A 182 -11.02 2.61 -8.05
N SER A 183 -10.22 3.46 -8.69
CA SER A 183 -10.22 4.89 -8.41
C SER A 183 -9.90 5.75 -9.62
N ALA A 184 -10.40 6.98 -9.57
CA ALA A 184 -10.00 8.10 -10.41
C ALA A 184 -9.55 9.25 -9.50
N MET A 185 -8.37 9.78 -9.76
CA MET A 185 -7.72 10.82 -8.97
C MET A 185 -7.31 11.96 -9.88
N TYR A 186 -7.70 13.19 -9.55
CA TYR A 186 -7.35 14.39 -10.29
C TYR A 186 -6.55 15.34 -9.41
N SER A 187 -5.41 15.81 -9.92
CA SER A 187 -4.58 16.84 -9.27
C SER A 187 -4.00 17.77 -10.33
N ASN A 188 -4.47 19.02 -10.38
CA ASN A 188 -3.91 20.04 -11.27
C ASN A 188 -4.18 21.44 -10.72
N ASN A 189 -3.19 22.34 -10.82
CA ASN A 189 -3.32 23.76 -10.44
C ASN A 189 -3.96 24.01 -9.06
N GLY A 190 -3.68 23.15 -8.07
CA GLY A 190 -4.21 23.25 -6.71
C GLY A 190 -5.60 22.62 -6.49
N LEU A 191 -6.29 22.18 -7.54
CA LEU A 191 -7.51 21.39 -7.41
C LEU A 191 -7.16 19.91 -7.26
N LYS A 192 -7.69 19.28 -6.21
CA LYS A 192 -7.59 17.83 -5.97
C LYS A 192 -8.99 17.23 -5.80
N LEU A 193 -9.29 16.20 -6.58
CA LEU A 193 -10.56 15.46 -6.52
C LEU A 193 -10.26 13.97 -6.63
N ALA A 194 -11.04 13.14 -5.94
CA ALA A 194 -10.96 11.71 -6.11
C ALA A 194 -12.35 11.07 -6.01
N ALA A 195 -12.53 9.97 -6.73
CA ALA A 195 -13.66 9.08 -6.58
C ALA A 195 -13.13 7.65 -6.61
N ALA A 196 -13.66 6.80 -5.74
CA ALA A 196 -13.26 5.41 -5.69
C ALA A 196 -14.40 4.54 -5.18
N TYR A 197 -14.29 3.26 -5.49
CA TYR A 197 -15.17 2.21 -5.01
C TYR A 197 -14.33 0.95 -4.81
N GLU A 198 -14.64 0.20 -3.78
CA GLU A 198 -14.08 -1.12 -3.56
C GLU A 198 -15.10 -2.07 -2.97
N ASP A 199 -14.92 -3.34 -3.31
CA ASP A 199 -15.62 -4.46 -2.73
C ASP A 199 -14.56 -5.36 -2.10
N LEU A 200 -14.66 -5.50 -0.78
CA LEU A 200 -13.72 -6.25 0.03
C LEU A 200 -14.50 -7.38 0.71
N GLU A 201 -14.32 -8.60 0.24
CA GLU A 201 -14.79 -9.80 0.93
C GLU A 201 -13.81 -10.16 2.06
N CYS A 202 -13.65 -9.25 3.02
CA CYS A 202 -12.61 -9.37 4.04
C CYS A 202 -13.08 -10.20 5.24
N GLU A 203 -12.41 -11.33 5.51
CA GLU A 203 -12.50 -12.06 6.78
C GLU A 203 -11.46 -11.48 7.76
N ALA A 204 -11.83 -11.24 9.03
CA ALA A 204 -10.92 -10.67 10.03
C ALA A 204 -9.75 -11.63 10.34
N ASP A 205 -8.53 -11.10 10.30
CA ASP A 205 -7.25 -11.85 10.38
C ASP A 205 -7.17 -12.80 11.59
N THR A 206 -7.15 -14.11 11.31
CA THR A 206 -6.67 -15.14 12.24
C THR A 206 -5.32 -15.71 11.79
N ALA A 207 -4.31 -14.87 11.59
CA ALA A 207 -2.88 -15.22 11.51
C ALA A 207 -2.44 -16.30 10.50
N SER A 208 -3.34 -16.83 9.65
CA SER A 208 -3.04 -17.89 8.69
C SER A 208 -3.61 -17.67 7.29
N ASP A 209 -4.42 -16.64 7.09
CA ASP A 209 -5.24 -16.55 5.88
C ASP A 209 -4.65 -15.54 4.89
N ALA A 210 -4.49 -15.98 3.65
CA ALA A 210 -3.89 -15.20 2.54
C ALA A 210 -4.76 -14.01 2.08
N HIS A 211 -5.87 -13.73 2.77
CA HIS A 211 -6.87 -12.70 2.47
C HIS A 211 -6.75 -11.44 3.31
N SER A 212 -5.64 -11.23 4.03
CA SER A 212 -5.57 -10.12 4.99
C SER A 212 -5.65 -8.75 4.30
N CYS A 213 -6.82 -8.10 4.43
CA CYS A 213 -6.97 -6.65 4.33
C CYS A 213 -6.90 -6.11 5.76
N ASP A 214 -5.67 -5.84 6.21
CA ASP A 214 -5.47 -5.25 7.52
C ASP A 214 -5.66 -3.73 7.40
N GLY A 215 -6.74 -3.23 7.99
CA GLY A 215 -6.87 -1.84 8.38
C GLY A 215 -6.30 -1.65 9.77
N ASN A 216 -5.50 -0.59 9.94
CA ASN A 216 -4.87 -0.27 11.22
C ASN A 216 -5.72 0.68 12.05
#